data_AF-E5X1U9-F1
#
_entry.id   AF-E5X1U9-F1
#
_cell.length_a   1.000
_cell.length_b   1.000
_cell.length_c   1.000
_cell.angle_alpha   90.00
_cell.angle_beta   90.00
_cell.angle_gamma   90.00
#
_symmetry.space_group_name_H-M   'P 1'
#
loop_
_entity.id
_entity.type
_entity.pdbx_description
1 polymer ?
#
loop_
_entity_poly.entity_id
_entity_poly.type
_entity_poly.pdbx_seq_one_letter_code
_entity_poly.pdbx_strand_id
1 'polypeptide(L)'
;MGIGRNLAYRKELFYREKGFSAHLNLQRGDDDLFVNHIATAENTRVETDADAIVRMQPVSGAKDWREEKIGYASTARLYHGAQRWLAGLETTTRLTFYTVWIALLVISVLNFHWLAAGITFLIWVLRFILQAVIINKTAKELNDQRRYYWTLPVFDILQPMQSLHWKLYCMFRKKSGFLRK
;
A
#
# COMPACT_ATOMS: atom_id res chain seq x y z
N MET A 1 -7.72 3.58 4.67
CA MET A 1 -7.95 2.16 4.89
C MET A 1 -7.99 1.95 6.39
N GLY A 2 -9.04 1.29 6.88
CA GLY A 2 -9.22 0.94 8.27
C GLY A 2 -9.42 -0.57 8.31
N ILE A 3 -8.48 -1.28 8.92
CA ILE A 3 -8.58 -2.72 9.13
C ILE A 3 -9.34 -2.87 10.44
N GLY A 4 -10.29 -3.81 10.58
CA GLY A 4 -11.09 -3.97 11.81
C GLY A 4 -10.29 -4.17 13.11
N ARG A 5 -8.97 -4.33 13.02
CA ARG A 5 -8.03 -4.43 14.13
C ARG A 5 -7.45 -3.08 14.58
N ASN A 6 -7.49 -2.02 13.76
CA ASN A 6 -6.95 -0.70 14.06
C ASN A 6 -7.99 0.43 13.88
N LEU A 7 -9.26 0.09 14.08
CA LEU A 7 -10.39 0.99 13.84
C LEU A 7 -11.31 1.03 15.05
N ALA A 8 -11.76 2.22 15.41
CA ALA A 8 -12.82 2.44 16.38
C ALA A 8 -13.87 3.39 15.79
N TYR A 9 -15.14 3.08 15.97
CA TYR A 9 -16.26 3.92 15.55
C TYR A 9 -17.41 3.85 16.56
N ARG A 10 -18.26 4.87 16.58
CA ARG A 10 -19.42 4.95 17.50
C ARG A 10 -20.47 3.91 17.10
N LYS A 11 -21.07 3.25 18.11
CA LYS A 11 -22.15 2.27 17.92
C LYS A 11 -23.36 2.85 17.17
N GLU A 12 -23.68 4.11 17.41
CA GLU A 12 -24.75 4.84 16.70
C GLU A 12 -24.50 4.93 15.20
N LEU A 13 -23.25 5.22 14.80
CA LEU A 13 -22.84 5.27 13.39
C LEU A 13 -23.05 3.92 12.71
N PHE A 14 -22.71 2.83 13.40
CA PHE A 14 -22.88 1.48 12.89
C PHE A 14 -24.35 1.13 12.60
N TYR A 15 -25.26 1.45 13.53
CA TYR A 15 -26.68 1.17 13.29
C TYR A 15 -27.29 2.08 12.22
N ARG A 16 -26.89 3.34 12.16
CA ARG A 16 -27.37 4.28 11.13
C ARG A 16 -27.07 3.77 9.72
N GLU A 17 -25.87 3.25 9.52
CA GLU A 17 -25.42 2.72 8.22
C GLU A 17 -25.81 1.25 7.99
N LYS A 18 -26.70 0.69 8.84
CA LYS A 18 -27.17 -0.70 8.79
C LYS A 18 -26.01 -1.73 8.80
N GLY A 19 -24.94 -1.39 9.52
CA GLY A 19 -23.74 -2.22 9.67
C GLY A 19 -23.14 -2.67 8.34
N PHE A 20 -22.75 -3.95 8.26
CA PHE A 20 -22.10 -4.53 7.08
C PHE A 20 -23.07 -5.04 6.01
N SER A 21 -24.37 -4.71 6.11
CA SER A 21 -25.41 -5.27 5.22
C SER A 21 -25.12 -5.08 3.73
N ALA A 22 -24.53 -3.94 3.34
CA ALA A 22 -24.14 -3.65 1.96
C ALA A 22 -22.97 -4.51 1.43
N HIS A 23 -22.17 -5.11 2.33
CA HIS A 23 -20.92 -5.80 1.99
C HIS A 23 -20.92 -7.30 2.36
N LEU A 24 -22.06 -7.85 2.82
CA LEU A 24 -22.21 -9.26 3.24
C LEU A 24 -21.80 -10.30 2.18
N ASN A 25 -21.86 -9.94 0.90
CA ASN A 25 -21.50 -10.82 -0.21
C ASN A 25 -19.98 -10.96 -0.43
N LEU A 26 -19.17 -10.15 0.24
CA LEU A 26 -17.72 -10.18 0.13
C LEU A 26 -17.12 -11.15 1.15
N GLN A 27 -16.12 -11.91 0.72
CA GLN A 27 -15.39 -12.80 1.63
C GLN A 27 -14.46 -12.05 2.59
N ARG A 28 -13.91 -10.88 2.19
CA ARG A 28 -12.94 -10.09 2.96
C ARG A 28 -12.98 -8.61 2.60
N GLY A 29 -12.60 -7.73 3.53
CA GLY A 29 -12.42 -6.29 3.30
C GLY A 29 -13.70 -5.45 3.40
N ASP A 30 -14.71 -5.98 4.08
CA ASP A 30 -15.92 -5.29 4.51
C ASP A 30 -15.62 -4.07 5.39
N ASP A 31 -14.69 -4.19 6.34
CA ASP A 31 -14.28 -3.08 7.23
C ASP A 31 -13.75 -1.88 6.43
N ASP A 32 -12.83 -2.14 5.50
CA ASP A 32 -12.18 -1.10 4.69
C ASP A 32 -13.18 -0.37 3.78
N LEU A 33 -14.14 -1.10 3.21
CA LEU A 33 -15.19 -0.53 2.36
C LEU A 33 -16.22 0.25 3.17
N PHE A 34 -16.57 -0.25 4.36
CA PHE A 34 -17.44 0.46 5.29
C PHE A 34 -16.85 1.83 5.66
N VAL A 35 -15.57 1.87 6.05
CA VAL A 35 -14.88 3.13 6.33
C VAL A 35 -14.76 3.99 5.09
N ASN A 36 -14.42 3.44 3.93
CA ASN A 36 -14.33 4.20 2.68
C ASN A 36 -15.65 4.90 2.30
N HIS A 37 -16.79 4.30 2.62
CA HIS A 37 -18.11 4.88 2.34
C HIS A 37 -18.54 5.98 3.33
N ILE A 38 -18.12 5.87 4.60
CA ILE A 38 -18.65 6.71 5.69
C ILE A 38 -17.66 7.83 6.07
N ALA A 39 -16.37 7.63 5.86
CA ALA A 39 -15.33 8.56 6.24
C ALA A 39 -15.39 9.87 5.43
N THR A 40 -15.42 10.98 6.14
CA THR A 40 -15.28 12.34 5.60
C THR A 40 -14.16 13.07 6.35
N ALA A 41 -13.62 14.14 5.75
CA ALA A 41 -12.55 14.91 6.38
C ALA A 41 -12.92 15.48 7.76
N GLU A 42 -14.21 15.68 8.03
CA GLU A 42 -14.70 16.26 9.30
C GLU A 42 -15.04 15.20 10.36
N ASN A 43 -15.27 13.94 9.96
CA ASN A 43 -15.72 12.89 10.89
C ASN A 43 -14.63 11.88 11.27
N THR A 44 -13.44 11.98 10.68
CA THR A 44 -12.31 11.10 10.96
C THR A 44 -11.23 11.80 11.79
N ARG A 45 -10.69 11.07 12.77
CA ARG A 45 -9.48 11.47 13.51
C ARG A 45 -8.47 10.33 13.48
N VAL A 46 -7.18 10.67 13.30
CA VAL A 46 -6.08 9.71 13.36
C VAL A 46 -5.48 9.76 14.76
N GLU A 47 -5.37 8.61 15.41
CA GLU A 47 -4.68 8.45 16.68
C GLU A 47 -3.23 8.01 16.41
N THR A 48 -2.27 8.75 16.98
CA THR A 48 -0.83 8.52 16.75
C THR A 48 -0.10 8.12 18.02
N ASP A 49 -0.82 7.90 19.13
CA ASP A 49 -0.23 7.42 20.37
C ASP A 49 0.44 6.03 20.18
N ALA A 50 1.60 5.84 20.80
CA ALA A 50 2.33 4.58 20.79
C ALA A 50 1.52 3.45 21.45
N ASP A 51 0.69 3.77 22.44
CA ASP A 51 -0.17 2.79 23.13
C ASP A 51 -1.37 2.34 22.27
N ALA A 52 -1.71 3.08 21.22
CA ALA A 52 -2.77 2.73 20.28
C ALA A 52 -2.30 1.77 19.17
N ILE A 53 -1.01 1.40 19.14
CA ILE A 53 -0.42 0.57 18.07
C ILE A 53 -0.87 -0.89 18.22
N VAL A 54 -1.53 -1.41 17.19
CA VAL A 54 -1.91 -2.82 17.10
C VAL A 54 -0.93 -3.59 16.22
N ARG A 55 -0.23 -4.58 16.81
CA ARG A 55 0.71 -5.45 16.10
C ARG A 55 0.05 -6.77 15.70
N MET A 56 0.13 -7.11 14.42
CA MET A 56 -0.41 -8.36 13.88
C MET A 56 0.73 -9.35 13.62
N GLN A 57 0.49 -10.63 13.92
CA GLN A 57 1.41 -11.67 13.49
C GLN A 57 1.37 -11.83 11.97
N PRO A 58 2.53 -12.03 11.32
CA PRO A 58 2.57 -12.27 9.89
C PRO A 58 1.88 -13.60 9.56
N VAL A 59 1.19 -13.64 8.41
CA VAL A 59 0.59 -14.88 7.91
C VAL A 59 1.72 -15.85 7.52
N SER A 60 1.78 -16.99 8.21
CA SER A 60 2.84 -17.99 8.05
C SER A 60 2.65 -18.89 6.83
N GLY A 61 1.40 -19.08 6.38
CA GLY A 61 1.07 -19.92 5.24
C GLY A 61 1.15 -19.18 3.90
N ALA A 62 1.93 -19.69 2.94
CA ALA A 62 2.00 -19.12 1.59
C ALA A 62 0.64 -19.15 0.85
N LYS A 63 -0.20 -20.17 1.13
CA LYS A 63 -1.57 -20.26 0.60
C LYS A 63 -2.45 -19.17 1.19
N ASP A 64 -2.44 -19.03 2.51
CA ASP A 64 -3.25 -18.03 3.22
C ASP A 64 -2.84 -16.61 2.85
N TRP A 65 -1.54 -16.35 2.74
CA TRP A 65 -1.01 -15.06 2.29
C TRP A 65 -1.46 -14.73 0.86
N ARG A 66 -1.45 -15.71 -0.04
CA ARG A 66 -1.96 -15.54 -1.40
C ARG A 66 -3.45 -15.21 -1.39
N GLU A 67 -4.25 -15.92 -0.60
CA GLU A 67 -5.68 -15.65 -0.50
C GLU A 67 -5.98 -14.27 0.09
N GLU A 68 -5.19 -13.82 1.06
CA GLU A 68 -5.28 -12.48 1.62
C GLU A 68 -4.96 -11.42 0.57
N LYS A 69 -3.87 -11.57 -0.19
CA LYS A 69 -3.50 -10.64 -1.28
C LYS A 69 -4.55 -10.58 -2.39
N ILE A 70 -5.10 -11.73 -2.77
CA ILE A 70 -6.18 -11.83 -3.73
C ILE A 70 -7.45 -11.15 -3.19
N GLY A 71 -7.77 -11.34 -1.91
CA GLY A 71 -8.85 -10.65 -1.21
C GLY A 71 -8.69 -9.14 -1.30
N TYR A 72 -7.57 -8.61 -0.81
CA TYR A 72 -7.28 -7.17 -0.87
C TYR A 72 -7.36 -6.58 -2.28
N ALA A 73 -6.77 -7.25 -3.28
CA ALA A 73 -6.80 -6.77 -4.66
C ALA A 73 -8.21 -6.77 -5.26
N SER A 74 -9.09 -7.66 -4.80
CA SER A 74 -10.49 -7.71 -5.22
C SER A 74 -11.33 -6.62 -4.56
N THR A 75 -11.18 -6.42 -3.24
CA THR A 75 -11.82 -5.36 -2.46
C THR A 75 -11.39 -3.99 -2.97
N ALA A 76 -10.13 -3.85 -3.40
CA ALA A 76 -9.60 -2.60 -3.91
C ALA A 76 -10.33 -2.04 -5.14
N ARG A 77 -11.08 -2.89 -5.87
CA ARG A 77 -11.89 -2.47 -7.02
C ARG A 77 -13.19 -1.79 -6.61
N LEU A 78 -13.68 -2.11 -5.41
CA LEU A 78 -14.94 -1.62 -4.87
C LEU A 78 -14.76 -0.30 -4.11
N TYR A 79 -13.52 0.15 -3.87
CA TYR A 79 -13.29 1.47 -3.29
C TYR A 79 -13.91 2.57 -4.13
N HIS A 80 -14.64 3.43 -3.43
CA HIS A 80 -15.22 4.64 -3.96
C HIS A 80 -14.20 5.79 -3.96
N GLY A 81 -14.32 6.68 -4.97
CA GLY A 81 -13.57 7.94 -5.06
C GLY A 81 -12.09 7.82 -5.45
N ALA A 82 -11.31 8.80 -5.00
CA ALA A 82 -9.91 8.98 -5.39
C ALA A 82 -8.94 7.96 -4.76
N GLN A 83 -9.34 7.27 -3.68
CA GLN A 83 -8.46 6.33 -2.97
C GLN A 83 -7.96 5.19 -3.85
N ARG A 84 -8.82 4.68 -4.74
CA ARG A 84 -8.44 3.67 -5.74
C ARG A 84 -7.34 4.17 -6.68
N TRP A 85 -7.44 5.42 -7.12
CA TRP A 85 -6.47 6.05 -8.01
C TRP A 85 -5.17 6.37 -7.29
N LEU A 86 -5.22 6.88 -6.06
CA LEU A 86 -4.04 7.16 -5.23
C LEU A 86 -3.19 5.91 -5.00
N ALA A 87 -3.81 4.79 -4.62
CA ALA A 87 -3.11 3.50 -4.44
C ALA A 87 -2.59 2.92 -5.78
N GLY A 88 -3.24 3.25 -6.89
CA GLY A 88 -2.75 2.95 -8.24
C GLY A 88 -1.50 3.76 -8.59
N LEU A 89 -1.61 5.08 -8.44
CA LEU A 89 -0.60 6.07 -8.79
C LEU A 89 0.71 5.84 -8.05
N GLU A 90 0.68 5.53 -6.75
CA GLU A 90 1.91 5.25 -6.00
C GLU A 90 2.73 4.10 -6.62
N THR A 91 2.07 3.01 -7.03
CA THR A 91 2.78 1.89 -7.68
C THR A 91 3.33 2.32 -9.04
N THR A 92 2.52 3.04 -9.83
CA THR A 92 2.89 3.49 -11.17
C THR A 92 4.05 4.48 -11.14
N THR A 93 4.03 5.47 -10.25
CA THR A 93 5.10 6.48 -10.14
C THR A 93 6.43 5.84 -9.70
N ARG A 94 6.40 4.87 -8.79
CA ARG A 94 7.60 4.11 -8.40
C ARG A 94 8.18 3.33 -9.59
N LEU A 95 7.35 2.59 -10.31
CA LEU A 95 7.80 1.81 -11.49
C LEU A 95 8.34 2.71 -12.59
N THR A 96 7.62 3.77 -12.95
CA THR A 96 8.05 4.73 -13.99
C THR A 96 9.38 5.38 -13.61
N PHE A 97 9.58 5.75 -12.35
CA PHE A 97 10.86 6.30 -11.90
C PHE A 97 12.01 5.32 -12.13
N TYR A 98 11.86 4.05 -11.73
CA TYR A 98 12.91 3.06 -11.93
C TYR A 98 13.18 2.79 -13.41
N THR A 99 12.13 2.68 -14.24
CA THR A 99 12.28 2.50 -15.69
C THR A 99 13.02 3.67 -16.33
N VAL A 100 12.63 4.91 -16.01
CA VAL A 100 13.27 6.12 -16.54
C VAL A 100 14.71 6.25 -16.03
N TRP A 101 14.95 5.96 -14.75
CA TRP A 101 16.28 6.01 -14.16
C TRP A 101 17.24 5.02 -14.82
N ILE A 102 16.81 3.76 -15.01
CA ILE A 102 17.62 2.73 -15.71
C ILE A 102 17.86 3.16 -17.16
N ALA A 103 16.84 3.63 -17.87
CA ALA A 103 16.97 4.06 -19.26
C ALA A 103 17.97 5.22 -19.40
N LEU A 104 17.86 6.24 -18.55
CA LEU A 104 18.78 7.38 -18.55
C LEU A 104 20.20 6.98 -18.20
N LEU A 105 20.38 6.08 -17.24
CA LEU A 105 21.70 5.58 -16.86
C LEU A 105 22.35 4.80 -18.01
N VAL A 106 21.61 3.88 -18.64
CA VAL A 106 22.10 3.09 -19.77
C VAL A 106 22.45 3.99 -20.96
N ILE A 107 21.57 4.92 -21.34
CA ILE A 107 21.82 5.86 -22.44
C ILE A 107 23.05 6.73 -22.13
N SER A 108 23.18 7.23 -20.89
CA SER A 108 24.31 8.08 -20.50
C SER A 108 25.64 7.33 -20.56
N VAL A 109 25.67 6.05 -20.14
CA VAL A 109 26.86 5.20 -20.19
C VAL A 109 27.23 4.84 -21.63
N LEU A 110 26.25 4.45 -22.46
CA LEU A 110 26.49 4.08 -23.86
C LEU A 110 27.00 5.25 -24.71
N ASN A 111 26.56 6.47 -24.42
CA ASN A 111 27.00 7.68 -25.13
C ASN A 111 28.22 8.36 -24.48
N PHE A 112 28.86 7.72 -23.48
CA PHE A 112 30.01 8.26 -22.74
C PHE A 112 29.77 9.63 -22.07
N HIS A 113 28.51 9.97 -21.78
CA HIS A 113 28.13 11.18 -21.05
C HIS A 113 28.24 10.96 -19.54
N TRP A 114 29.48 10.88 -19.04
CA TRP A 114 29.78 10.65 -17.62
C TRP A 114 29.12 11.65 -16.66
N LEU A 115 29.00 12.92 -17.09
CA LEU A 115 28.31 13.97 -16.33
C LEU A 115 26.82 13.67 -16.16
N ALA A 116 26.14 13.25 -17.24
CA ALA A 116 24.72 12.89 -17.20
C ALA A 116 24.49 11.62 -16.34
N ALA A 117 25.38 10.63 -16.45
CA ALA A 117 25.34 9.44 -15.59
C ALA A 117 25.50 9.81 -14.11
N GLY A 118 26.43 10.70 -13.77
CA GLY A 118 26.65 11.19 -12.41
C GLY A 118 25.43 11.92 -11.84
N ILE A 119 24.80 12.81 -12.62
CA ILE A 119 23.57 13.51 -12.19
C ILE A 119 22.43 12.51 -11.95
N THR A 120 22.24 11.56 -12.87
CA THR A 120 21.18 10.53 -12.77
C THR A 120 21.38 9.65 -11.54
N PHE A 121 22.63 9.30 -11.22
CA PHE A 121 22.97 8.56 -10.01
C PHE A 121 22.71 9.39 -8.74
N LEU A 122 23.10 10.68 -8.74
CA LEU A 122 22.90 11.57 -7.59
C LEU A 122 21.42 11.77 -7.25
N ILE A 123 20.55 11.91 -8.26
CA ILE A 123 19.10 12.01 -8.07
C ILE A 123 18.54 10.77 -7.36
N TRP A 124 19.03 9.58 -7.75
CA TRP A 124 18.62 8.32 -7.11
C TRP A 124 19.10 8.24 -5.66
N VAL A 125 20.36 8.60 -5.38
CA VAL A 125 20.90 8.65 -4.02
C VAL A 125 20.12 9.63 -3.14
N LEU A 126 19.81 10.83 -3.63
CA LEU A 126 19.05 11.83 -2.90
C LEU A 126 17.65 11.31 -2.51
N ARG A 127 16.93 10.73 -3.48
CA ARG A 127 15.62 10.12 -3.22
C ARG A 127 15.73 9.02 -2.17
N PHE A 128 16.74 8.15 -2.28
CA PHE A 128 16.95 7.05 -1.36
C PHE A 128 17.20 7.55 0.07
N ILE A 129 18.06 8.55 0.25
CA ILE A 129 18.33 9.17 1.55
C ILE A 129 17.05 9.76 2.14
N LEU A 130 16.27 10.50 1.33
CA LEU A 130 15.02 11.10 1.78
C LEU A 130 14.02 10.03 2.27
N GLN A 131 13.83 8.96 1.49
CA GLN A 131 12.97 7.83 1.87
C GLN A 131 13.46 7.16 3.16
N ALA A 132 14.77 6.95 3.30
CA ALA A 132 15.36 6.36 4.50
C ALA A 132 15.17 7.25 5.73
N VAL A 133 15.33 8.56 5.60
CA VAL A 133 15.11 9.51 6.72
C VAL A 133 13.65 9.48 7.16
N ILE A 134 12.70 9.59 6.22
CA ILE A 134 11.27 9.59 6.53
C ILE A 134 10.87 8.30 7.23
N ILE A 135 11.23 7.14 6.68
CA ILE A 135 10.83 5.83 7.24
C ILE A 135 11.44 5.61 8.62
N ASN A 136 12.73 5.93 8.82
CA ASN A 136 13.36 5.75 10.13
C ASN A 136 12.82 6.76 11.17
N LYS A 137 12.42 7.97 10.75
CA LYS A 137 11.77 8.94 11.63
C LYS A 137 10.40 8.42 12.08
N THR A 138 9.57 7.96 11.15
CA THR A 138 8.26 7.36 11.45
C THR A 138 8.38 6.11 12.32
N ALA A 139 9.37 5.24 12.06
CA ALA A 139 9.62 4.07 12.90
C ALA A 139 9.98 4.47 14.35
N LYS A 140 10.79 5.52 14.52
CA LYS A 140 11.15 6.04 15.84
C LYS A 140 9.94 6.63 16.58
N GLU A 141 9.08 7.36 15.89
CA GLU A 141 7.84 7.92 16.45
C GLU A 141 6.87 6.81 16.89
N LEU A 142 6.81 5.70 16.15
CA LEU A 142 6.02 4.51 16.49
C LEU A 142 6.69 3.58 17.53
N ASN A 143 7.76 4.04 18.18
CA ASN A 143 8.55 3.29 19.16
C ASN A 143 9.02 1.91 18.64
N ASP A 144 9.27 1.81 17.33
CA ASP A 144 9.89 0.64 16.71
C ASP A 144 11.42 0.78 16.82
N GLN A 145 12.08 -0.23 17.38
CA GLN A 145 13.54 -0.24 17.55
C GLN A 145 14.28 -0.62 16.26
N ARG A 146 13.56 -1.01 15.20
CA ARG A 146 14.16 -1.45 13.95
C ARG A 146 14.60 -0.28 13.07
N ARG A 147 15.85 -0.36 12.59
CA ARG A 147 16.43 0.58 11.63
C ARG A 147 16.39 -0.03 10.22
N TYR A 148 15.75 0.65 9.27
CA TYR A 148 15.41 0.07 7.96
C TYR A 148 16.42 0.37 6.83
N TYR A 149 17.65 0.79 7.14
CA TYR A 149 18.61 1.27 6.13
C TYR A 149 18.90 0.29 4.99
N TRP A 150 19.18 -0.98 5.30
CA TRP A 150 19.58 -1.98 4.30
C TRP A 150 18.42 -2.74 3.67
N THR A 151 17.28 -2.79 4.38
CA THR A 151 16.08 -3.48 3.89
C THR A 151 15.26 -2.62 2.94
N LEU A 152 15.36 -1.29 3.07
CA LEU A 152 14.57 -0.33 2.28
C LEU A 152 14.81 -0.43 0.75
N PRO A 153 16.05 -0.55 0.23
CA PRO A 153 16.25 -0.72 -1.22
C PRO A 153 15.60 -2.00 -1.76
N VAL A 154 15.67 -3.09 -0.99
CA VAL A 154 15.05 -4.37 -1.34
C VAL A 154 13.53 -4.22 -1.41
N PHE A 155 12.93 -3.56 -0.42
CA PHE A 155 11.48 -3.32 -0.42
C PHE A 155 11.03 -2.33 -1.48
N ASP A 156 11.80 -1.28 -1.78
CA ASP A 156 11.42 -0.26 -2.76
C ASP A 156 11.33 -0.83 -4.19
N ILE A 157 12.09 -1.88 -4.50
CA ILE A 157 12.03 -2.62 -5.78
C ILE A 157 11.00 -3.76 -5.73
N LEU A 158 11.04 -4.61 -4.70
CA LEU A 158 10.19 -5.81 -4.67
C LEU A 158 8.70 -5.49 -4.47
N GLN A 159 8.38 -4.47 -3.66
CA GLN A 159 7.00 -4.10 -3.33
C GLN A 159 6.18 -3.68 -4.57
N PRO A 160 6.64 -2.77 -5.45
CA PRO A 160 5.88 -2.40 -6.64
C PRO A 160 5.76 -3.55 -7.64
N MET A 161 6.79 -4.40 -7.77
CA MET A 161 6.72 -5.59 -8.65
C MET A 161 5.67 -6.59 -8.17
N GLN A 162 5.63 -6.89 -6.87
CA GLN A 162 4.61 -7.76 -6.28
C GLN A 162 3.21 -7.15 -6.40
N SER A 163 3.06 -5.85 -6.14
CA SER A 163 1.79 -5.13 -6.30
C SER A 163 1.27 -5.21 -7.73
N LEU A 164 2.15 -5.00 -8.72
CA LEU A 164 1.80 -5.12 -10.14
C LEU A 164 1.40 -6.56 -10.51
N HIS A 165 2.16 -7.56 -10.07
CA HIS A 165 1.85 -8.97 -10.31
C HIS A 165 0.45 -9.34 -9.81
N TRP A 166 0.09 -8.96 -8.57
CA TRP A 166 -1.23 -9.22 -8.02
C TRP A 166 -2.35 -8.45 -8.73
N LYS A 167 -2.09 -7.19 -9.12
CA LYS A 167 -3.05 -6.38 -9.90
C LYS A 167 -3.34 -7.04 -11.25
N LEU A 168 -2.32 -7.50 -11.97
CA LEU A 168 -2.45 -8.22 -13.24
C LEU A 168 -3.17 -9.56 -13.04
N TYR A 169 -2.73 -10.36 -12.07
CA TYR A 169 -3.36 -11.65 -11.76
C TYR A 169 -4.87 -11.51 -11.48
N CYS A 170 -5.26 -10.52 -10.69
CA CYS A 170 -6.67 -10.26 -10.41
C CYS A 170 -7.41 -9.67 -11.64
N MET A 171 -6.73 -8.95 -12.54
CA MET A 171 -7.32 -8.41 -13.78
C MET A 171 -7.78 -9.53 -14.70
N PHE A 172 -6.98 -10.60 -14.82
CA PHE A 172 -7.28 -11.74 -15.68
C PHE A 172 -8.21 -12.78 -15.04
N ARG A 173 -8.44 -12.73 -13.72
CA ARG A 173 -9.32 -13.70 -13.02
C ARG A 173 -10.78 -13.23 -12.98
N LYS A 174 -11.72 -14.11 -13.37
CA LYS A 174 -13.18 -13.85 -13.35
C LYS A 174 -13.69 -13.52 -11.93
N LYS A 175 -14.63 -12.57 -11.84
CA LYS A 175 -15.28 -12.06 -10.61
C LYS A 175 -15.95 -13.13 -9.71
N SER A 176 -16.23 -14.32 -10.23
CA SER A 176 -17.01 -15.35 -9.55
C SER A 176 -16.29 -16.08 -8.41
N GLY A 177 -14.96 -15.93 -8.27
CA GLY A 177 -14.19 -16.57 -7.19
C GLY A 177 -14.18 -15.81 -5.86
N PHE A 178 -14.81 -14.63 -5.79
CA PHE A 178 -14.65 -13.66 -4.69
C PHE A 178 -15.94 -13.39 -3.91
N LEU A 179 -17.08 -13.79 -4.48
CA LEU A 179 -18.38 -13.71 -3.83
C LEU A 179 -18.56 -14.95 -2.98
N ARG A 180 -19.08 -14.77 -1.76
CA ARG A 180 -19.49 -15.88 -0.90
C ARG A 180 -20.59 -16.65 -1.66
N LYS A 181 -20.39 -17.96 -1.87
CA LYS A 181 -21.44 -18.84 -2.39
C LYS A 181 -22.53 -19.03 -1.36
#